data_AF-A0A151IAW1-F1
#
_entry.id   AF-A0A151IAW1-F1
#
_cell.length_a   1.000
_cell.length_b   1.000
_cell.length_c   1.000
_cell.angle_alpha   90.00
_cell.angle_beta   90.00
_cell.angle_gamma   90.00
#
_symmetry.space_group_name_H-M   'P 1'
#
loop_
_entity.id
_entity.type
_entity.pdbx_description
1 polymer ?
#
loop_
_entity_poly.entity_id
_entity_poly.type
_entity_poly.pdbx_seq_one_letter_code
_entity_poly.pdbx_strand_id
1 'polypeptide(L)'
;MQLSDYDKTLELQCRMEINRIINYCGMHSHVSIVHNGRREYIQEIGEQACRRLHETGTLTIGNAVLDQIKSNATNHRSATLAGSTTVDEKCSGAQYTDGYGSWDNVVVQATVKITLRSFEFSIKRTTGHVIMPSGTHCKVFSRFCIDADGSETYWLPMPIDNCHFDRYDILYEGVATKLSPRINQSIPTVYTVTTQE
;
A
#
# COMPACT_ATOMS: atom_id res chain seq x y z
N MET A 1 13.41 25.79 -21.08
CA MET A 1 13.20 24.55 -20.32
C MET A 1 12.23 24.86 -19.20
N GLN A 2 11.16 24.09 -19.08
CA GLN A 2 10.17 24.26 -18.01
C GLN A 2 10.57 23.39 -16.83
N LEU A 3 10.51 23.92 -15.61
CA LEU A 3 10.78 23.13 -14.42
C LEU A 3 9.70 22.06 -14.25
N SER A 4 10.11 20.79 -14.17
CA SER A 4 9.21 19.69 -13.86
C SER A 4 8.80 19.76 -12.39
N ASP A 5 7.54 20.09 -12.15
CA ASP A 5 6.96 20.19 -10.80
C ASP A 5 6.62 18.80 -10.21
N TYR A 6 6.68 17.74 -11.04
CA TYR A 6 6.25 16.39 -10.68
C TYR A 6 7.30 15.32 -10.97
N ASP A 7 7.68 14.58 -9.93
CA ASP A 7 8.43 13.32 -10.07
C ASP A 7 7.48 12.12 -10.05
N LYS A 8 7.97 10.95 -10.50
CA LYS A 8 7.30 9.68 -10.32
C LYS A 8 8.13 8.75 -9.44
N THR A 9 7.47 8.00 -8.56
CA THR A 9 8.11 6.90 -7.84
C THR A 9 7.13 5.73 -7.68
N LEU A 10 7.69 4.53 -7.52
CA LEU A 10 6.94 3.30 -7.37
C LEU A 10 6.46 3.16 -5.91
N GLU A 11 5.18 2.89 -5.76
CA GLU A 11 4.52 2.65 -4.47
C GLU A 11 4.09 1.20 -4.30
N LEU A 12 4.18 0.75 -3.06
CA LEU A 12 3.57 -0.48 -2.58
C LEU A 12 2.47 -0.11 -1.59
N GLN A 13 1.24 -0.46 -1.93
CA GLN A 13 0.09 -0.29 -1.06
C GLN A 13 -0.42 -1.67 -0.61
N CYS A 14 -0.67 -1.79 0.68
CA CYS A 14 -1.21 -2.97 1.33
C CYS A 14 -2.39 -2.59 2.21
N ARG A 15 -3.47 -3.36 2.12
CA ARG A 15 -4.60 -3.24 3.04
C ARG A 15 -5.06 -4.63 3.43
N MET A 16 -5.13 -4.87 4.74
CA MET A 16 -5.61 -6.12 5.29
C MET A 16 -6.81 -5.87 6.19
N GLU A 17 -7.94 -6.46 5.81
CA GLU A 17 -9.18 -6.43 6.58
C GLU A 17 -9.42 -7.83 7.15
N ILE A 18 -9.61 -7.89 8.47
CA ILE A 18 -9.85 -9.13 9.20
C ILE A 18 -11.28 -9.11 9.70
N ASN A 19 -12.07 -10.10 9.29
CA ASN A 19 -13.35 -10.41 9.89
C ASN A 19 -13.22 -11.72 10.67
N ARG A 20 -13.17 -11.64 12.01
CA ARG A 20 -12.94 -12.78 12.89
C ARG A 20 -14.19 -13.16 13.70
N ILE A 21 -14.25 -14.44 14.04
CA ILE A 21 -15.20 -15.04 14.97
C ILE A 21 -14.41 -15.91 15.95
N ILE A 22 -14.58 -15.65 17.24
CA ILE A 22 -14.03 -16.42 18.35
C ILE A 22 -15.16 -17.22 18.97
N ASN A 23 -14.92 -18.52 19.18
CA ASN A 23 -15.81 -19.40 19.93
C ASN A 23 -15.02 -20.11 21.03
N TYR A 24 -15.61 -20.25 22.22
CA TYR A 24 -15.07 -21.10 23.28
C TYR A 24 -15.22 -22.56 22.90
N CYS A 25 -14.16 -23.35 23.06
CA CYS A 25 -14.15 -24.78 22.80
C CYS A 25 -14.29 -25.55 24.12
N GLY A 26 -15.52 -25.94 24.45
CA GLY A 26 -15.85 -26.64 25.68
C GLY A 26 -15.60 -28.15 25.63
N MET A 27 -15.93 -28.80 26.74
CA MET A 27 -15.90 -30.26 26.85
C MET A 27 -16.75 -30.90 25.74
N HIS A 28 -16.32 -32.05 25.23
CA HIS A 28 -16.97 -32.75 24.12
C HIS A 28 -17.08 -31.94 22.80
N SER A 29 -16.19 -30.96 22.59
CA SER A 29 -16.17 -30.11 21.40
C SER A 29 -17.38 -29.20 21.23
N HIS A 30 -18.13 -28.93 22.31
CA HIS A 30 -19.20 -27.94 22.28
C HIS A 30 -18.64 -26.52 22.08
N VAL A 31 -19.17 -25.80 21.09
CA VAL A 31 -18.79 -24.40 20.86
C VAL A 31 -19.77 -23.46 21.54
N SER A 32 -19.26 -22.40 22.16
CA SER A 32 -20.06 -21.35 22.80
C SER A 32 -19.59 -19.96 22.40
N ILE A 33 -20.54 -19.04 22.29
CA ILE A 33 -20.27 -17.64 21.95
C ILE A 33 -19.54 -16.97 23.12
N VAL A 34 -18.52 -16.18 22.81
CA VAL A 34 -17.79 -15.38 23.81
C VAL A 34 -18.07 -13.89 23.64
N HIS A 35 -17.90 -13.14 24.72
CA HIS A 35 -17.95 -11.68 24.70
C HIS A 35 -16.90 -11.13 23.71
N ASN A 36 -17.28 -10.15 22.88
CA ASN A 36 -16.44 -9.60 21.80
C ASN A 36 -15.89 -10.68 20.84
N GLY A 37 -16.62 -11.79 20.68
CA GLY A 37 -16.19 -12.90 19.84
C GLY A 37 -16.17 -12.58 18.35
N ARG A 38 -17.09 -11.75 17.85
CA ARG A 38 -17.13 -11.33 16.44
C ARG A 38 -16.61 -9.90 16.28
N ARG A 39 -15.70 -9.69 15.33
CA ARG A 39 -15.20 -8.34 15.02
C ARG A 39 -14.64 -8.23 13.61
N GLU A 40 -14.79 -7.05 13.03
CA GLU A 40 -14.16 -6.66 11.77
C GLU A 40 -13.25 -5.45 12.01
N TYR A 41 -12.03 -5.49 11.47
CA TYR A 41 -11.06 -4.41 11.63
C TYR A 41 -9.99 -4.45 10.54
N ILE A 42 -9.34 -3.30 10.32
CA ILE A 42 -8.14 -3.19 9.49
C ILE A 42 -6.94 -3.56 10.37
N GLN A 43 -6.09 -4.46 9.88
CA GLN A 43 -4.87 -4.88 10.55
C GLN A 43 -3.67 -4.27 9.82
N GLU A 44 -2.94 -3.41 10.52
CA GLU A 44 -1.66 -2.89 10.04
C GLU A 44 -0.62 -4.03 10.09
N ILE A 45 0.11 -4.22 9.00
CA ILE A 45 1.17 -5.24 8.88
C ILE A 45 2.57 -4.64 8.88
N GLY A 46 2.70 -3.34 8.57
CA GLY A 46 3.98 -2.64 8.52
C GLY A 46 4.73 -2.83 7.20
N GLU A 47 5.75 -1.97 6.97
CA GLU A 47 6.49 -1.90 5.71
C GLU A 47 7.10 -3.25 5.31
N GLN A 48 7.84 -3.87 6.24
CA GLN A 48 8.58 -5.10 5.94
C GLN A 48 7.64 -6.24 5.56
N ALA A 49 6.51 -6.38 6.26
CA ALA A 49 5.53 -7.41 5.94
C ALA A 49 4.81 -7.11 4.63
N CYS A 50 4.44 -5.85 4.38
CA CYS A 50 3.83 -5.43 3.12
C CYS A 50 4.76 -5.70 1.93
N ARG A 51 6.02 -5.31 2.02
CA ARG A 51 7.04 -5.56 0.99
C ARG A 51 7.24 -7.06 0.74
N ARG A 52 7.43 -7.84 1.81
CA ARG A 52 7.58 -9.30 1.69
C ARG A 52 6.34 -9.94 1.07
N LEU A 53 5.15 -9.45 1.39
CA LEU A 53 3.90 -9.95 0.82
C LEU A 53 3.80 -9.66 -0.68
N HIS A 54 4.21 -8.48 -1.13
CA HIS A 54 4.33 -8.15 -2.57
C HIS A 54 5.37 -9.01 -3.30
N GLU A 55 6.50 -9.34 -2.66
CA GLU A 55 7.59 -10.12 -3.25
C GLU A 55 7.31 -11.63 -3.28
N THR A 56 6.76 -12.17 -2.19
CA THR A 56 6.62 -13.63 -1.99
C THR A 56 5.20 -14.13 -2.24
N GLY A 57 4.19 -13.26 -2.18
CA GLY A 57 2.79 -13.67 -2.19
C GLY A 57 2.39 -14.51 -0.97
N THR A 58 3.13 -14.42 0.14
CA THR A 58 2.90 -15.19 1.37
C THR A 58 2.77 -14.29 2.60
N LEU A 59 1.84 -14.64 3.50
CA LEU A 59 1.58 -13.95 4.75
C LEU A 59 1.42 -14.95 5.88
N THR A 60 2.00 -14.65 7.04
CA THR A 60 1.78 -15.41 8.27
C THR A 60 0.96 -14.54 9.22
N ILE A 61 -0.16 -15.07 9.71
CA ILE A 61 -1.03 -14.39 10.68
C ILE A 61 -1.55 -15.37 11.73
N GLY A 62 -1.19 -15.13 12.99
CA GLY A 62 -1.41 -16.12 14.05
C GLY A 62 -0.78 -17.45 13.69
N ASN A 63 -1.56 -18.53 13.75
CA ASN A 63 -1.14 -19.88 13.37
C ASN A 63 -1.30 -20.19 11.87
N ALA A 64 -1.84 -19.25 11.07
CA ALA A 64 -2.14 -19.48 9.67
C ALA A 64 -1.02 -18.96 8.75
N VAL A 65 -0.68 -19.77 7.76
CA VAL A 65 0.14 -19.35 6.61
C VAL A 65 -0.77 -19.26 5.40
N LEU A 66 -0.85 -18.06 4.82
CA LEU A 66 -1.62 -17.76 3.63
C LEU A 66 -0.66 -17.62 2.46
N ASP A 67 -0.89 -18.38 1.40
CA ASP A 67 -0.07 -18.38 0.20
C ASP A 67 -0.88 -18.01 -1.05
N GLN A 68 -0.16 -17.94 -2.17
CA GLN A 68 -0.70 -17.65 -3.49
C GLN A 68 -1.49 -16.33 -3.52
N ILE A 69 -1.05 -15.35 -2.75
CA ILE A 69 -1.65 -14.01 -2.74
C ILE A 69 -1.21 -13.30 -4.02
N LYS A 70 -2.18 -12.91 -4.85
CA LYS A 70 -1.92 -12.20 -6.10
C LYS A 70 -1.68 -10.71 -5.84
N SER A 71 -0.59 -10.18 -6.39
CA SER A 71 -0.34 -8.73 -6.44
C SER A 71 -1.35 -8.03 -7.36
N ASN A 72 -1.58 -6.72 -7.12
CA ASN A 72 -2.53 -5.91 -7.88
C ASN A 72 -3.98 -6.45 -7.89
N ALA A 73 -4.36 -7.14 -6.83
CA ALA A 73 -5.67 -7.77 -6.69
C ALA A 73 -6.17 -7.75 -5.24
N THR A 74 -7.46 -7.99 -5.08
CA THR A 74 -8.07 -8.31 -3.78
C THR A 74 -8.18 -9.82 -3.64
N ASN A 75 -7.59 -10.37 -2.59
CA ASN A 75 -7.57 -11.78 -2.28
C ASN A 75 -8.41 -12.04 -1.02
N HIS A 76 -9.22 -13.09 -1.04
CA HIS A 76 -9.97 -13.54 0.12
C HIS A 76 -9.40 -14.89 0.58
N ARG A 77 -9.11 -15.01 1.88
CA ARG A 77 -8.60 -16.25 2.49
C ARG A 77 -9.30 -16.51 3.81
N SER A 78 -9.71 -17.76 4.04
CA SER A 78 -10.17 -18.21 5.35
C SER A 78 -9.01 -18.82 6.12
N ALA A 79 -8.93 -18.51 7.41
CA ALA A 79 -7.82 -18.89 8.26
C ALA A 79 -8.29 -19.21 9.68
N THR A 80 -7.61 -20.15 10.34
CA THR A 80 -7.74 -20.35 11.78
C THR A 80 -6.56 -19.67 12.46
N LEU A 81 -6.80 -18.58 13.18
CA LEU A 81 -5.75 -17.74 13.79
C LEU A 81 -5.23 -18.36 15.08
N ALA A 82 -6.09 -19.06 15.82
CA ALA A 82 -5.76 -19.76 17.06
C ALA A 82 -6.72 -20.93 17.30
N GLY A 83 -6.24 -21.94 18.05
CA GLY A 83 -6.92 -23.21 18.21
C GLY A 83 -6.91 -24.05 16.93
N SER A 84 -7.68 -25.14 16.94
CA SER A 84 -7.86 -25.99 15.77
C SER A 84 -9.25 -26.63 15.75
N THR A 85 -9.68 -26.97 14.54
CA THR A 85 -10.91 -27.73 14.27
C THR A 85 -10.59 -28.84 13.29
N THR A 86 -11.04 -30.06 13.56
CA THR A 86 -10.91 -31.18 12.64
C THR A 86 -12.17 -31.37 11.81
N VAL A 87 -12.07 -32.12 10.71
CA VAL A 87 -13.24 -32.50 9.90
C VAL A 87 -14.20 -33.38 10.71
N ASP A 88 -13.70 -34.16 11.66
CA ASP A 88 -14.48 -35.01 12.57
C ASP A 88 -15.14 -34.23 13.74
N GLU A 89 -15.45 -32.95 13.53
CA GLU A 89 -16.17 -32.08 14.48
C GLU A 89 -15.50 -31.90 15.85
N LYS A 90 -14.18 -32.13 15.97
CA LYS A 90 -13.44 -31.86 17.21
C LYS A 90 -12.84 -30.46 17.19
N CYS A 91 -12.96 -29.76 18.30
CA CYS A 91 -12.23 -28.51 18.52
C CYS A 91 -11.16 -28.69 19.60
N SER A 92 -10.07 -27.96 19.44
CA SER A 92 -9.05 -27.78 20.48
C SER A 92 -8.83 -26.29 20.67
N GLY A 93 -9.20 -25.78 21.84
CA GLY A 93 -9.02 -24.37 22.16
C GLY A 93 -7.56 -24.01 22.41
N ALA A 94 -7.24 -22.73 22.22
CA ALA A 94 -5.97 -22.13 22.57
C ALA A 94 -6.21 -20.77 23.26
N GLN A 95 -5.16 -20.21 23.86
CA GLN A 95 -5.19 -18.82 24.28
C GLN A 95 -5.05 -17.90 23.07
N TYR A 96 -5.86 -16.85 23.05
CA TYR A 96 -5.83 -15.83 22.01
C TYR A 96 -5.97 -14.45 22.63
N THR A 97 -5.18 -13.51 22.14
CA THR A 97 -5.24 -12.10 22.55
C THR A 97 -5.06 -11.22 21.33
N ASP A 98 -5.86 -10.17 21.26
CA ASP A 98 -5.69 -9.08 20.31
C ASP A 98 -5.98 -7.73 20.96
N GLY A 99 -6.00 -6.65 20.17
CA GLY A 99 -6.26 -5.29 20.67
C GLY A 99 -7.64 -5.09 21.32
N TYR A 100 -8.50 -6.11 21.34
CA TYR A 100 -9.88 -6.01 21.80
C TYR A 100 -10.20 -6.92 22.99
N GLY A 101 -9.24 -7.74 23.43
CA GLY A 101 -9.39 -8.59 24.60
C GLY A 101 -8.46 -9.79 24.60
N SER A 102 -8.62 -10.59 25.64
CA SER A 102 -7.94 -11.87 25.81
C SER A 102 -8.99 -12.94 26.11
N TRP A 103 -8.83 -14.11 25.50
CA TRP A 103 -9.71 -15.25 25.68
C TRP A 103 -8.89 -16.51 25.90
N ASP A 104 -9.42 -17.40 26.73
CA ASP A 104 -8.82 -18.69 27.05
C ASP A 104 -9.67 -19.83 26.48
N ASN A 105 -9.00 -20.89 26.03
CA ASN A 105 -9.62 -22.09 25.47
C ASN A 105 -10.61 -21.79 24.32
N VAL A 106 -10.16 -21.01 23.33
CA VAL A 106 -10.97 -20.59 22.18
C VAL A 106 -10.41 -21.09 20.85
N VAL A 107 -11.30 -21.21 19.86
CA VAL A 107 -10.96 -21.33 18.44
C VAL A 107 -11.30 -20.01 17.75
N VAL A 108 -10.36 -19.51 16.95
CA VAL A 108 -10.50 -18.23 16.25
C VAL A 108 -10.44 -18.46 14.75
N GLN A 109 -11.56 -18.26 14.09
CA GLN A 109 -11.68 -18.35 12.65
C GLN A 109 -11.80 -16.94 12.06
N ALA A 110 -11.15 -16.68 10.95
CA ALA A 110 -11.19 -15.39 10.29
C ALA A 110 -11.26 -15.52 8.78
N THR A 111 -11.95 -14.57 8.17
CA THR A 111 -11.81 -14.25 6.75
C THR A 111 -10.90 -13.03 6.64
N VAL A 112 -9.76 -13.22 5.97
CA VAL A 112 -8.77 -12.19 5.71
C VAL A 112 -8.96 -11.72 4.26
N LYS A 113 -9.27 -10.43 4.10
CA LYS A 113 -9.34 -9.75 2.80
C LYS A 113 -8.08 -8.92 2.63
N ILE A 114 -7.26 -9.30 1.66
CA ILE A 114 -5.94 -8.73 1.41
C ILE A 114 -5.99 -8.01 0.07
N THR A 115 -5.81 -6.69 0.08
CA THR A 115 -5.72 -5.86 -1.13
C THR A 115 -4.29 -5.40 -1.30
N LEU A 116 -3.67 -5.80 -2.42
CA LEU A 116 -2.33 -5.36 -2.79
C LEU A 116 -2.43 -4.50 -4.04
N ARG A 117 -1.78 -3.34 -4.03
CA ARG A 117 -1.64 -2.48 -5.21
C ARG A 117 -0.21 -1.99 -5.34
N SER A 118 0.28 -1.96 -6.57
CA SER A 118 1.54 -1.36 -6.95
C SER A 118 1.28 -0.41 -8.10
N PHE A 119 1.64 0.86 -7.92
CA PHE A 119 1.40 1.90 -8.92
C PHE A 119 2.48 2.97 -8.84
N GLU A 120 2.58 3.77 -9.89
CA GLU A 120 3.39 4.99 -9.89
C GLU A 120 2.50 6.19 -9.56
N PHE A 121 2.97 7.08 -8.70
CA PHE A 121 2.26 8.31 -8.36
C PHE A 121 3.13 9.54 -8.61
N SER A 122 2.47 10.69 -8.72
CA SER A 122 3.14 11.97 -8.95
C SER A 122 3.46 12.68 -7.63
N ILE A 123 4.73 13.05 -7.45
CA ILE A 123 5.22 13.78 -6.29
C ILE A 123 5.30 15.24 -6.65
N LYS A 124 4.58 16.10 -5.93
CA LYS A 124 4.68 17.54 -6.16
C LYS A 124 5.89 18.11 -5.44
N ARG A 125 6.99 18.32 -6.19
CA ARG A 125 8.29 18.77 -5.67
C ARG A 125 8.18 20.08 -4.89
N THR A 126 7.42 21.05 -5.40
CA THR A 126 7.25 22.38 -4.77
C THR A 126 6.65 22.34 -3.38
N THR A 127 5.79 21.36 -3.11
CA THR A 127 5.09 21.25 -1.82
C THR A 127 5.73 20.23 -0.89
N GLY A 128 6.55 19.32 -1.39
CA GLY A 128 7.08 18.20 -0.61
C GLY A 128 5.99 17.22 -0.16
N HIS A 129 4.87 17.17 -0.89
CA HIS A 129 3.76 16.27 -0.63
C HIS A 129 3.58 15.24 -1.74
N VAL A 130 3.20 14.05 -1.30
CA VAL A 130 2.63 12.97 -2.10
C VAL A 130 1.11 13.09 -2.03
N ILE A 131 0.44 12.83 -3.16
CA ILE A 131 -1.02 12.78 -3.23
C ILE A 131 -1.43 11.32 -3.48
N MET A 132 -2.09 10.71 -2.50
CA MET A 132 -2.62 9.35 -2.59
C MET A 132 -3.79 9.25 -3.57
N PRO A 133 -4.17 8.04 -4.03
CA PRO A 133 -5.36 7.85 -4.88
C PRO A 133 -6.66 8.41 -4.29
N SER A 134 -6.81 8.48 -2.96
CA SER A 134 -7.96 9.13 -2.32
C SER A 134 -7.92 10.67 -2.33
N GLY A 135 -6.79 11.26 -2.70
CA GLY A 135 -6.49 12.68 -2.51
C GLY A 135 -5.81 13.02 -1.18
N THR A 136 -5.49 12.02 -0.34
CA THR A 136 -4.77 12.25 0.93
C THR A 136 -3.37 12.81 0.67
N HIS A 137 -3.01 13.89 1.37
CA HIS A 137 -1.72 14.55 1.26
C HIS A 137 -0.75 14.06 2.34
N CYS A 138 0.37 13.47 1.93
CA CYS A 138 1.37 12.91 2.83
C CYS A 138 2.73 13.55 2.60
N LYS A 139 3.56 13.68 3.64
CA LYS A 139 4.90 14.26 3.49
C LYS A 139 5.82 13.28 2.78
N VAL A 140 6.48 13.69 1.70
CA VAL A 140 7.37 12.81 0.91
C VAL A 140 8.46 12.15 1.76
N PHE A 141 9.03 12.89 2.72
CA PHE A 141 10.10 12.40 3.60
C PHE A 141 9.66 11.31 4.60
N SER A 142 8.36 11.15 4.84
CA SER A 142 7.85 10.14 5.78
C SER A 142 8.00 8.71 5.26
N ARG A 143 8.06 8.52 3.93
CA ARG A 143 8.14 7.20 3.25
C ARG A 143 7.00 6.23 3.57
N PHE A 144 5.98 6.74 4.25
CA PHE A 144 4.84 5.98 4.74
C PHE A 144 3.63 6.90 4.81
N CYS A 145 2.49 6.40 4.36
CA CYS A 145 1.22 7.03 4.64
C CYS A 145 0.12 6.00 4.81
N ILE A 146 -0.90 6.35 5.58
CA ILE A 146 -2.17 5.63 5.57
C ILE A 146 -3.12 6.43 4.70
N ASP A 147 -3.59 5.80 3.62
CA ASP A 147 -4.57 6.38 2.72
C ASP A 147 -5.95 6.47 3.40
N ALA A 148 -6.86 7.30 2.91
CA ALA A 148 -8.18 7.53 3.54
C ALA A 148 -9.03 6.25 3.66
N ASP A 149 -8.74 5.24 2.84
CA ASP A 149 -9.39 3.93 2.89
C ASP A 149 -8.73 2.94 3.88
N GLY A 150 -7.72 3.40 4.62
CA GLY A 150 -6.97 2.61 5.61
C GLY A 150 -5.86 1.76 5.00
N SER A 151 -5.51 1.97 3.74
CA SER A 151 -4.39 1.26 3.11
C SER A 151 -3.05 1.84 3.54
N GLU A 152 -2.12 0.98 3.93
CA GLU A 152 -0.73 1.35 4.19
C GLU A 152 0.00 1.50 2.85
N THR A 153 0.56 2.68 2.60
CA THR A 153 1.31 2.98 1.38
C THR A 153 2.76 3.29 1.72
N TYR A 154 3.69 2.64 1.02
CA TYR A 154 5.13 2.76 1.21
C TYR A 154 5.83 3.07 -0.11
N TRP A 155 6.83 3.95 -0.07
CA TRP A 155 7.61 4.34 -1.25
C TRP A 155 9.10 4.41 -0.97
N LEU A 156 9.88 4.26 -2.03
CA LEU A 156 11.33 4.34 -1.96
C LEU A 156 11.82 5.78 -1.67
N PRO A 157 13.02 5.91 -1.06
CA PRO A 157 13.67 7.20 -0.93
C PRO A 157 13.81 7.85 -2.30
N MET A 158 13.44 9.12 -2.41
CA MET A 158 13.73 9.85 -3.65
C MET A 158 15.24 10.03 -3.80
N PRO A 159 15.79 9.80 -5.00
CA PRO A 159 17.17 10.13 -5.28
C PRO A 159 17.38 11.63 -5.07
N ILE A 160 18.42 12.01 -4.33
CA ILE A 160 18.82 13.40 -4.19
C ILE A 160 19.53 13.78 -5.49
N ASP A 161 18.80 14.39 -6.42
CA ASP A 161 19.41 14.95 -7.63
C ASP A 161 20.10 16.28 -7.28
N ASN A 162 21.40 16.18 -7.00
CA ASN A 162 22.30 17.32 -6.74
C ASN A 162 22.54 18.17 -8.00
N CYS A 163 22.24 17.66 -9.18
CA CYS A 163 22.57 18.30 -10.46
C CYS A 163 21.35 18.87 -11.20
N HIS A 164 20.15 18.58 -10.73
CA HIS A 164 18.88 19.14 -11.20
C HIS A 164 18.55 18.79 -12.67
N PHE A 165 19.14 17.72 -13.23
CA PHE A 165 18.99 17.38 -14.65
C PHE A 165 17.60 16.82 -14.97
N ASP A 166 16.99 16.08 -14.04
CA ASP A 166 15.62 15.57 -14.12
C ASP A 166 14.57 16.61 -13.66
N ARG A 167 14.96 17.89 -13.54
CA ARG A 167 14.04 18.98 -13.23
C ARG A 167 13.51 19.71 -14.45
N TYR A 168 13.73 19.21 -15.67
CA TYR A 168 13.30 19.90 -16.87
C TYR A 168 12.38 19.03 -17.73
N ASP A 169 11.20 19.56 -18.03
CA ASP A 169 10.33 18.97 -19.03
C ASP A 169 10.88 19.33 -20.43
N ILE A 170 11.12 18.31 -21.25
CA ILE A 170 11.51 18.47 -22.64
C ILE A 170 10.27 18.87 -23.44
N LEU A 171 10.18 20.16 -23.80
CA LEU A 171 9.08 20.67 -24.63
C LEU A 171 9.20 20.25 -26.10
N TYR A 172 10.42 20.03 -26.58
CA TYR A 172 10.73 19.59 -27.94
C TYR A 172 12.16 19.02 -28.00
N GLU A 173 12.33 17.89 -28.67
CA GLU A 173 13.63 17.28 -28.97
C GLU A 173 13.80 17.17 -30.49
N GLY A 174 14.76 17.90 -31.05
CA GLY A 174 14.97 17.96 -32.50
C GLY A 174 15.62 19.27 -32.97
N VAL A 175 15.70 19.45 -34.30
CA VAL A 175 16.27 20.66 -34.91
C VAL A 175 15.24 21.80 -34.84
N ALA A 176 15.64 22.92 -34.22
CA ALA A 176 14.83 24.13 -34.13
C ALA A 176 15.61 25.35 -34.63
N THR A 177 14.91 26.30 -35.23
CA THR A 177 15.50 27.59 -35.64
C THR A 177 15.33 28.60 -34.51
N LYS A 178 16.43 29.16 -34.02
CA LYS A 178 16.44 30.19 -32.97
C LYS A 178 16.40 31.59 -33.59
N LEU A 179 15.34 32.33 -33.30
CA LEU A 179 15.21 33.74 -33.63
C LEU A 179 15.70 34.57 -32.44
N SER A 180 16.85 35.22 -32.61
CA SER A 180 17.45 36.08 -31.58
C SER A 180 17.15 37.54 -31.89
N PRO A 181 16.77 38.37 -30.90
CA PRO A 181 16.55 39.80 -31.11
C PRO A 181 17.82 40.49 -31.59
N ARG A 182 17.66 41.56 -32.38
CA ARG A 182 18.80 42.43 -32.72
C ARG A 182 19.25 43.18 -31.46
N ILE A 183 20.55 43.48 -31.38
CA ILE A 183 21.15 44.25 -30.28
C ILE A 183 20.32 45.54 -30.08
N ASN A 184 19.88 45.80 -28.84
CA ASN A 184 19.00 46.90 -28.41
C ASN A 184 17.47 46.72 -28.58
N GLN A 185 16.96 45.50 -28.76
CA GLN A 185 15.52 45.22 -28.71
C GLN A 185 15.18 44.23 -27.58
N SER A 186 14.21 44.59 -26.72
CA SER A 186 13.72 43.75 -25.61
C SER A 186 12.68 42.73 -26.08
N ILE A 187 12.94 42.05 -27.20
CA ILE A 187 12.03 41.00 -27.72
C ILE A 187 12.51 39.65 -27.16
N PRO A 188 11.60 38.80 -26.66
CA PRO A 188 11.98 37.47 -26.19
C PRO A 188 12.61 36.64 -27.32
N THR A 189 13.56 35.77 -26.96
CA THR A 189 14.08 34.77 -27.90
C THR A 189 12.98 33.79 -28.27
N VAL A 190 12.74 33.58 -29.57
CA VAL A 190 11.71 32.68 -30.07
C VAL A 190 12.37 31.48 -30.74
N TYR A 191 11.85 30.28 -30.48
CA TYR A 191 12.27 29.04 -31.14
C TYR A 191 11.14 28.57 -32.05
N THR A 192 11.44 28.35 -33.33
CA THR A 192 10.48 27.86 -34.33
C THR A 192 10.88 26.48 -34.81
N VAL A 193 9.92 25.57 -34.86
CA VAL A 193 10.09 24.20 -35.36
C VAL A 193 9.23 24.02 -36.60
N THR A 194 9.79 23.41 -37.64
CA THR A 194 9.06 23.00 -38.84
C THR A 194 8.82 21.51 -38.76
N THR A 195 7.58 21.09 -38.53
CA THR A 195 7.16 19.70 -38.63
C THR A 195 6.90 19.38 -40.11
N GLN A 196 7.62 18.42 -40.67
CA GLN A 196 7.20 17.79 -41.93
C GLN A 196 6.10 16.78 -41.56
N GLU A 197 4.94 16.85 -42.21
CA GLU A 197 3.92 15.80 -42.16
C GLU A 197 4.42 14.50 -42.80
#